data_AF-A0A9P0D366-F1
#
_entry.id   AF-A0A9P0D366-F1
#
_cell.length_a   1.000
_cell.length_b   1.000
_cell.length_c   1.000
_cell.angle_alpha   90.00
_cell.angle_beta   90.00
_cell.angle_gamma   90.00
#
_symmetry.space_group_name_H-M   'P 1'
#
loop_
_entity.id
_entity.type
_entity.pdbx_description
1 polymer ?
#
loop_
_entity_poly.entity_id
_entity_poly.type
_entity_poly.pdbx_seq_one_letter_code
_entity_poly.pdbx_strand_id
1 'polypeptide(L)'
;MLPQNFKKYFIADDKLAASYERVKDPFLTTSEDLSTAEKEIFIGFTASSEIERETSKYSIFEFWARVNDAFFPLKTRAIRILLPFSTSRLCEDGFSVMAALKTKYRYRLNIDEEFRVAICNIKPSFEKFCYARQAQGSH
;
A
#
# COMPACT_ATOMS: atom_id res chain seq x y z
N MET A 1 -13.28 -11.85 10.43
CA MET A 1 -12.51 -11.55 11.66
C MET A 1 -11.61 -10.31 11.56
N LEU A 2 -11.33 -9.73 10.38
CA LEU A 2 -10.39 -8.60 10.23
C LEU A 2 -10.97 -7.16 10.37
N PRO A 3 -12.22 -6.85 10.02
CA PRO A 3 -12.72 -5.47 10.17
C PRO A 3 -12.77 -5.00 11.64
N GLN A 4 -12.94 -5.94 12.58
CA GLN A 4 -13.11 -5.64 14.01
C GLN A 4 -11.82 -5.25 14.72
N ASN A 5 -10.64 -5.59 14.18
CA ASN A 5 -9.35 -5.35 14.85
C ASN A 5 -8.46 -4.33 14.13
N PHE A 6 -8.90 -3.77 13.00
CA PHE A 6 -8.14 -2.76 12.26
C PHE A 6 -7.78 -1.55 13.15
N LYS A 7 -8.71 -1.13 14.02
CA LYS A 7 -8.45 -0.06 15.00
C LYS A 7 -7.38 -0.44 16.02
N LYS A 8 -7.27 -1.73 16.39
CA LYS A 8 -6.35 -2.21 17.43
C LYS A 8 -4.88 -2.21 16.98
N TYR A 9 -4.63 -2.45 15.70
CA TYR A 9 -3.26 -2.54 15.16
C TYR A 9 -2.73 -1.21 14.62
N PHE A 10 -3.62 -0.30 14.22
CA PHE A 10 -3.22 0.95 13.55
C PHE A 10 -3.68 2.24 14.27
N ILE A 11 -4.62 2.18 15.21
CA ILE A 11 -5.13 3.34 15.97
C ILE A 11 -4.73 3.24 17.45
N ALA A 12 -3.45 3.01 17.70
CA ALA A 12 -2.84 3.21 19.02
C ALA A 12 -1.93 4.44 19.07
N ASP A 13 -1.70 5.09 17.92
CA ASP A 13 -0.89 6.30 17.82
C ASP A 13 -1.73 7.43 17.22
N ASP A 14 -2.29 8.26 18.10
CA ASP A 14 -3.09 9.43 17.71
C ASP A 14 -2.31 10.37 16.77
N LYS A 15 -0.97 10.40 16.87
CA LYS A 15 -0.12 11.19 15.98
C LYS A 15 -0.07 10.58 14.57
N LEU A 16 -0.06 9.26 14.47
CA LEU A 16 -0.11 8.56 13.18
C LEU A 16 -1.44 8.81 12.48
N ALA A 17 -2.57 8.70 13.21
CA ALA A 17 -3.90 8.97 12.67
C ALA A 17 -4.03 10.43 12.17
N ALA A 18 -3.57 11.40 12.96
CA ALA A 18 -3.53 12.80 12.56
C ALA A 18 -2.62 13.02 11.33
N SER A 19 -1.48 12.33 11.26
CA SER A 19 -0.59 12.41 10.09
C SER A 19 -1.21 11.81 8.82
N TYR A 20 -2.02 10.76 8.95
CA TYR A 20 -2.71 10.15 7.82
C TYR A 20 -3.83 11.03 7.27
N GLU A 21 -4.67 11.61 8.14
CA GLU A 21 -5.72 12.54 7.69
C GLU A 21 -5.13 13.76 6.98
N ARG A 22 -3.97 14.26 7.42
CA ARG A 22 -3.23 15.34 6.72
C ARG A 22 -2.76 14.95 5.32
N VAL A 23 -2.28 13.72 5.17
CA VAL A 23 -1.81 13.21 3.87
C VAL A 23 -2.99 12.94 2.93
N LYS A 24 -4.15 12.61 3.49
CA LYS A 24 -5.39 12.40 2.76
C LYS A 24 -6.02 13.71 2.31
N ASP A 25 -5.97 14.73 3.16
CA ASP A 25 -6.45 16.07 2.84
C ASP A 25 -5.44 17.16 3.25
N PRO A 26 -4.44 17.42 2.38
CA PRO A 26 -3.42 18.41 2.66
C PRO A 26 -3.94 19.86 2.60
N PHE A 27 -5.14 20.10 2.06
CA PHE A 27 -5.70 21.45 1.89
C PHE A 27 -6.55 21.90 3.08
N LEU A 28 -7.09 20.95 3.86
CA LEU A 28 -7.93 21.25 5.03
C LEU A 28 -7.18 21.25 6.38
N THR A 29 -5.86 21.07 6.41
CA THR A 29 -5.13 20.80 7.67
C THR A 29 -4.01 21.79 8.01
N THR A 30 -3.77 22.01 9.31
CA THR A 30 -2.72 22.87 9.87
C THR A 30 -1.33 22.20 9.92
N SER A 31 -0.30 23.02 9.70
CA SER A 31 1.11 22.64 9.51
C SER A 31 1.95 22.59 10.81
N GLU A 32 1.39 22.11 11.91
CA GLU A 32 2.05 22.22 13.23
C GLU A 32 3.32 21.37 13.35
N ASP A 33 3.35 20.19 12.74
CA ASP A 33 4.45 19.21 12.84
C ASP A 33 5.50 19.33 11.71
N LEU A 34 5.45 20.39 10.91
CA LEU A 34 6.40 20.64 9.83
C LEU A 34 7.57 21.50 10.32
N SER A 35 8.77 21.18 9.87
CA SER A 35 9.93 22.07 10.00
C SER A 35 9.70 23.39 9.24
N THR A 36 10.47 24.43 9.55
CA THR A 36 10.34 25.74 8.88
C THR A 36 10.49 25.63 7.36
N ALA A 37 11.45 24.83 6.87
CA ALA A 37 11.63 24.59 5.44
C ALA A 37 10.43 23.85 4.81
N GLU A 38 9.87 22.84 5.49
CA GLU A 38 8.67 22.14 5.01
C GLU A 38 7.44 23.04 5.00
N LYS A 39 7.32 23.98 5.95
CA LYS A 39 6.23 24.96 6.01
C LYS A 39 6.20 25.86 4.78
N GLU A 40 7.36 26.38 4.36
CA GLU A 40 7.45 27.23 3.16
C GLU A 40 7.02 26.47 1.90
N ILE A 41 7.49 25.23 1.76
CA ILE A 41 7.11 24.35 0.65
C ILE A 41 5.61 24.02 0.70
N PHE A 42 5.07 23.79 1.91
CA PHE A 42 3.66 23.48 2.12
C PHE A 42 2.74 24.65 1.77
N ILE A 43 3.13 25.88 2.07
CA ILE A 43 2.39 27.08 1.66
C ILE A 43 2.31 27.16 0.13
N GLY A 44 3.42 26.95 -0.58
CA GLY A 44 3.41 26.93 -2.04
C GLY A 44 2.57 25.79 -2.62
N PHE A 45 2.55 24.63 -1.95
CA PHE A 45 1.76 23.47 -2.35
C PHE A 45 0.25 23.72 -2.19
N THR A 46 -0.20 24.22 -1.04
CA THR A 46 -1.62 24.46 -0.76
C THR A 46 -2.18 25.69 -1.47
N ALA A 47 -1.32 26.63 -1.90
CA ALA A 47 -1.72 27.76 -2.72
C ALA A 47 -2.03 27.38 -4.18
N SER A 48 -1.67 26.17 -4.62
CA SER A 48 -1.88 25.73 -6.00
C SER A 48 -3.23 25.03 -6.19
N SER A 49 -4.17 25.75 -6.82
CA SER A 49 -5.48 25.19 -7.21
C SER A 49 -5.38 24.08 -8.27
N GLU A 50 -4.27 24.04 -9.03
CA GLU A 50 -4.01 22.94 -9.97
C GLU A 50 -3.75 21.63 -9.21
N ILE A 51 -2.88 21.68 -8.20
CA ILE A 51 -2.56 20.53 -7.35
C ILE A 51 -3.82 20.06 -6.62
N GLU A 52 -4.61 20.99 -6.08
CA GLU A 52 -5.90 20.68 -5.43
C GLU A 52 -6.82 19.89 -6.37
N ARG A 53 -6.97 20.35 -7.62
CA ARG A 53 -7.81 19.66 -8.61
C ARG A 53 -7.30 18.27 -8.94
N GLU A 54 -5.98 18.05 -8.95
CA GLU A 54 -5.38 16.74 -9.21
C GLU A 54 -5.59 15.72 -8.10
N THR A 55 -5.76 16.16 -6.85
CA THR A 55 -6.03 15.26 -5.70
C THR A 55 -7.26 14.38 -5.94
N SER A 56 -8.29 14.94 -6.61
CA SER A 56 -9.55 14.24 -6.91
C SER A 56 -9.44 13.21 -8.03
N LYS A 57 -8.38 13.27 -8.85
CA LYS A 57 -8.24 12.44 -10.06
C LYS A 57 -7.56 11.09 -9.83
N TYR A 58 -6.77 10.99 -8.77
CA TYR A 58 -5.90 9.84 -8.51
C TYR A 58 -6.17 9.27 -7.12
N SER A 59 -5.77 8.02 -6.88
CA SER A 59 -5.72 7.52 -5.51
C SER A 59 -4.68 8.30 -4.68
N ILE A 60 -4.82 8.31 -3.36
CA ILE A 60 -3.92 9.05 -2.45
C ILE A 60 -2.44 8.74 -2.71
N PHE A 61 -2.08 7.46 -2.86
CA PHE A 61 -0.70 7.05 -3.11
C PHE A 61 -0.20 7.52 -4.47
N GLU A 62 -1.04 7.38 -5.49
CA GLU A 62 -0.76 7.79 -6.87
C GLU A 62 -0.62 9.30 -7.03
N PHE A 63 -1.43 10.07 -6.32
CA PHE A 63 -1.32 11.52 -6.26
C PHE A 63 0.04 11.92 -5.70
N TRP A 64 0.40 11.44 -4.50
CA TRP A 64 1.69 11.78 -3.88
C TRP A 64 2.89 11.30 -4.69
N ALA A 65 2.78 10.17 -5.40
CA ALA A 65 3.83 9.71 -6.32
C ALA A 65 4.03 10.65 -7.52
N ARG A 66 2.96 11.31 -8.00
CA ARG A 66 2.96 12.23 -9.14
C ARG A 66 3.29 13.68 -8.80
N VAL A 67 3.19 14.07 -7.53
CA VAL A 67 3.59 15.41 -7.07
C VAL A 67 4.98 15.77 -7.58
N ASN A 68 5.11 16.99 -8.11
CA ASN A 68 6.33 17.53 -8.68
C ASN A 68 7.48 17.50 -7.65
N ASP A 69 8.71 17.25 -8.12
CA ASP A 69 9.89 17.16 -7.26
C ASP A 69 10.27 18.50 -6.59
N ALA A 70 9.70 19.63 -7.03
CA ALA A 70 9.74 20.90 -6.29
C ALA A 70 9.16 20.77 -4.86
N PHE A 71 8.26 19.81 -4.64
CA PHE A 71 7.65 19.49 -3.35
C PHE A 71 8.19 18.18 -2.76
N PHE A 72 9.38 17.73 -3.18
CA PHE A 72 9.97 16.44 -2.81
C PHE A 72 9.98 16.15 -1.29
N PRO A 73 10.27 17.12 -0.39
CA PRO A 73 10.21 16.87 1.05
C PRO A 73 8.81 16.45 1.54
N LEU A 74 7.76 17.12 1.05
CA LEU A 74 6.37 16.79 1.38
C LEU A 74 5.95 15.44 0.79
N LYS A 75 6.28 15.22 -0.48
CA LYS A 75 6.06 13.95 -1.19
C LYS A 75 6.68 12.77 -0.45
N THR A 76 7.94 12.90 -0.04
CA THR A 76 8.65 11.84 0.69
C THR A 76 7.99 11.55 2.03
N ARG A 77 7.60 12.59 2.77
CA ARG A 77 6.92 12.44 4.06
C ARG A 77 5.56 11.75 3.90
N ALA A 78 4.76 12.19 2.93
CA ALA A 78 3.47 11.59 2.63
C ALA A 78 3.59 10.10 2.27
N ILE A 79 4.50 9.74 1.37
CA ILE A 79 4.73 8.35 0.97
C ILE A 79 5.16 7.51 2.19
N ARG A 80 6.02 8.02 3.06
CA ARG A 80 6.42 7.33 4.30
C ARG A 80 5.27 7.07 5.25
N ILE A 81 4.30 7.97 5.34
CA ILE A 81 3.09 7.79 6.15
C ILE A 81 2.15 6.75 5.51
N LEU A 82 2.08 6.69 4.17
CA LEU A 82 1.22 5.76 3.44
C LEU A 82 1.79 4.33 3.35
N LEU A 83 3.12 4.18 3.32
CA LEU A 83 3.79 2.89 3.17
C LEU A 83 3.39 1.85 4.23
N PRO A 84 3.41 2.15 5.55
CA PRO A 84 3.05 1.19 6.60
C PRO A 84 1.66 0.58 6.41
N PHE A 85 0.71 1.35 5.89
CA PHE A 85 -0.64 0.86 5.62
C PHE A 85 -0.65 -0.19 4.51
N SER A 86 0.07 0.05 3.43
CA SER A 86 0.18 -0.91 2.32
C SER A 86 0.91 -2.17 2.72
N THR A 87 2.05 -2.05 3.41
CA THR A 87 2.87 -3.21 3.77
C THR A 87 2.23 -4.06 4.86
N SER A 88 1.64 -3.44 5.88
CA SER A 88 1.01 -4.20 6.96
C SER A 88 -0.23 -4.94 6.49
N ARG A 89 -1.09 -4.31 5.67
CA ARG A 89 -2.24 -4.98 5.06
C ARG A 89 -1.81 -6.15 4.18
N LEU A 90 -0.79 -5.97 3.34
CA LEU A 90 -0.26 -7.06 2.51
C LEU A 90 0.34 -8.19 3.36
N CYS A 91 1.01 -7.87 4.46
CA CYS A 91 1.49 -8.86 5.42
C CYS A 91 0.32 -9.62 6.08
N GLU A 92 -0.72 -8.93 6.54
CA GLU A 92 -1.91 -9.53 7.14
C GLU A 92 -2.67 -10.44 6.16
N ASP A 93 -2.86 -9.98 4.92
CA ASP A 93 -3.46 -10.76 3.84
C ASP A 93 -2.59 -12.00 3.55
N GLY A 94 -1.27 -11.84 3.50
CA GLY A 94 -0.33 -12.96 3.40
C GLY A 94 -0.47 -13.96 4.56
N PHE A 95 -0.45 -13.51 5.81
CA PHE A 95 -0.64 -14.41 6.96
C PHE A 95 -1.99 -15.12 6.94
N SER A 96 -3.05 -14.44 6.48
CA SER A 96 -4.39 -15.02 6.34
C SER A 96 -4.42 -16.12 5.27
N VAL A 97 -3.78 -15.89 4.11
CA VAL A 97 -3.60 -16.89 3.05
C VAL A 97 -2.81 -18.08 3.58
N MET A 98 -1.71 -17.85 4.29
CA MET A 98 -0.89 -18.89 4.90
C MET A 98 -1.71 -19.75 5.87
N ALA A 99 -2.50 -19.12 6.75
CA ALA A 99 -3.37 -19.83 7.68
C ALA A 99 -4.44 -20.68 6.95
N ALA A 100 -5.02 -20.14 5.87
CA ALA A 100 -5.98 -20.86 5.03
C ALA A 100 -5.33 -22.07 4.33
N LEU A 101 -4.12 -21.92 3.80
CA LEU A 101 -3.38 -23.01 3.16
C LEU A 101 -3.10 -24.14 4.16
N LYS A 102 -2.59 -23.81 5.35
CA LYS A 102 -2.30 -24.79 6.41
C LYS A 102 -3.54 -25.52 6.92
N THR A 103 -4.69 -24.86 6.99
CA THR A 103 -5.93 -25.46 7.49
C THR A 103 -6.65 -26.31 6.43
N LYS A 104 -6.67 -25.87 5.17
CA LYS A 104 -7.40 -26.54 4.07
C LYS A 104 -6.60 -27.66 3.42
N TYR A 105 -5.28 -27.50 3.28
CA TYR A 105 -4.41 -28.46 2.60
C TYR A 105 -3.45 -29.10 3.61
N ARG A 106 -3.99 -30.00 4.42
CA ARG A 106 -3.42 -30.45 5.71
C ARG A 106 -2.04 -31.13 5.70
N TYR A 107 -1.41 -31.44 4.57
CA TYR A 107 -0.02 -31.99 4.51
C TYR A 107 0.52 -32.23 3.08
N ARG A 108 -0.22 -31.91 2.01
CA ARG A 108 0.09 -32.40 0.64
C ARG A 108 0.64 -31.37 -0.32
N LEU A 109 0.75 -30.10 0.09
CA LEU A 109 1.20 -29.02 -0.79
C LEU A 109 2.49 -28.40 -0.26
N ASN A 110 3.37 -28.03 -1.20
CA ASN A 110 4.50 -27.16 -0.88
C ASN A 110 3.96 -25.78 -0.56
N ILE A 111 3.98 -25.42 0.72
CA ILE A 111 3.42 -24.18 1.24
C ILE A 111 4.06 -22.97 0.56
N ASP A 112 5.38 -23.01 0.29
CA ASP A 112 6.10 -21.85 -0.26
C ASP A 112 5.68 -21.52 -1.69
N GLU A 113 5.45 -22.55 -2.52
CA GLU A 113 5.01 -22.38 -3.91
C GLU A 113 3.58 -21.87 -3.99
N GLU A 114 2.66 -22.48 -3.23
CA GLU A 114 1.25 -22.07 -3.19
C GLU A 114 1.08 -20.68 -2.56
N PHE A 115 1.85 -20.39 -1.51
CA PHE A 115 1.83 -19.08 -0.88
C PHE A 115 2.27 -18.00 -1.84
N ARG A 116 3.37 -18.22 -2.60
CA ARG A 116 3.83 -17.31 -3.64
C ARG A 116 2.76 -17.05 -4.68
N VAL A 117 2.08 -18.09 -5.19
CA VAL A 117 1.00 -17.93 -6.18
C VAL A 117 -0.18 -17.16 -5.59
N ALA A 118 -0.57 -17.46 -4.36
CA ALA A 118 -1.76 -16.88 -3.72
C ALA A 118 -1.59 -15.40 -3.33
N ILE A 119 -0.37 -14.94 -3.04
CA ILE A 119 -0.07 -13.52 -2.77
C ILE A 119 0.33 -12.74 -4.03
N CYS A 120 0.59 -13.42 -5.14
CA CYS A 120 1.04 -12.78 -6.36
C CYS A 120 -0.12 -12.07 -7.06
N ASN A 121 0.01 -10.75 -7.24
CA ASN A 121 -0.92 -9.99 -8.09
C ASN A 121 -0.65 -10.17 -9.60
N ILE A 122 0.37 -10.96 -9.98
CA ILE A 122 0.69 -11.26 -11.38
C ILE A 122 -0.16 -12.44 -11.81
N LYS A 123 -0.99 -12.24 -12.84
CA LYS A 123 -1.83 -13.30 -13.40
C LYS A 123 -0.94 -14.41 -13.99
N PRO A 124 -1.01 -15.66 -13.52
CA PRO A 124 -0.22 -16.73 -14.10
C PRO A 124 -0.63 -16.99 -15.55
N SER A 125 0.35 -17.12 -16.44
CA SER A 125 0.13 -17.57 -17.82
C SER A 125 0.04 -19.09 -17.84
N PHE A 126 -1.17 -19.61 -17.64
CA PHE A 126 -1.43 -21.06 -17.63
C PHE A 126 -1.06 -21.73 -18.97
N GLU A 127 -1.22 -21.04 -20.09
CA GLU A 127 -0.85 -21.52 -21.42
C GLU A 127 0.64 -21.87 -21.49
N LYS A 128 1.52 -20.97 -21.05
CA LYS A 128 2.97 -21.21 -21.00
C LYS A 128 3.33 -22.34 -20.03
N PHE A 129 2.62 -22.42 -18.91
CA PHE A 129 2.87 -23.45 -17.89
C PHE A 129 2.47 -24.85 -18.37
N CYS A 130 1.32 -24.97 -19.04
CA CYS A 130 0.84 -26.22 -19.64
C CYS A 130 1.75 -26.67 -20.79
N TYR A 131 2.23 -25.74 -21.63
CA TYR A 131 3.16 -26.06 -22.72
C TYR A 131 4.49 -26.61 -22.21
N ALA A 132 5.00 -26.06 -21.10
CA ALA A 132 6.25 -26.52 -20.47
C ALA A 132 6.13 -27.89 -19.76
N ARG A 133 4.91 -28.31 -19.41
CA ARG A 133 4.63 -29.58 -18.71
C ARG A 133 4.11 -30.71 -19.61
N GLN A 134 3.89 -30.48 -20.91
CA GLN A 134 3.26 -31.49 -21.75
C GLN A 134 4.25 -32.62 -22.14
N ALA A 135 3.94 -33.80 -21.58
CA ALA A 135 4.37 -35.17 -21.87
C ALA A 135 5.79 -35.40 -22.42
N GLN A 136 6.71 -35.77 -21.52
CA GLN A 136 7.70 -36.79 -21.86
C GLN A 136 6.90 -37.99 -22.39
N GLY A 137 6.99 -38.26 -23.70
CA GLY A 137 6.29 -39.37 -24.33
C GLY A 137 6.61 -40.66 -23.59
N SER A 138 5.59 -41.40 -23.15
CA SER A 138 5.78 -42.75 -22.63
C SER A 138 6.31 -43.64 -23.77
N HIS A 139 7.51 -44.19 -23.58
CA HIS A 139 8.08 -45.24 -24.42
C HIS A 139 7.57 -46.62 -24.00
#